data_AF-M1Q4W0-F1
#
_entry.id   AF-M1Q4W0-F1
#
_cell.length_a   1.000
_cell.length_b   1.000
_cell.length_c   1.000
_cell.angle_alpha   90.00
_cell.angle_beta   90.00
_cell.angle_gamma   90.00
#
_symmetry.space_group_name_H-M   'P 1'
#
loop_
_entity.id
_entity.type
_entity.pdbx_description
1 polymer ?
#
loop_
_entity_poly.entity_id
_entity_poly.type
_entity_poly.pdbx_seq_one_letter_code
_entity_poly.pdbx_strand_id
1 'polypeptide(L)'
;PQLLDHISSCKSPHEMEGAVLKTYYAKKMGINPKDMFVTSIMPCTVKKFEAHRPELAENRQQDVDAVLTTRELVRLFNMRGIDFADLPDSQFDNPLGESTGAAAIFGTSGGVMEAALRTAYFMLTGNELEKLEFEDIRGLDGVKELSLDINGM
;
A
#
# COMPACT_ATOMS: atom_id res chain seq x y z
N PRO A 1 16.45 18.25 -0.46
CA PRO A 1 15.49 19.22 -1.03
C PRO A 1 15.48 19.27 -2.56
N GLN A 2 16.65 19.26 -3.22
CA GLN A 2 16.72 19.43 -4.68
C GLN A 2 16.08 18.28 -5.49
N LEU A 3 15.85 17.10 -4.89
CA LEU A 3 15.25 15.95 -5.56
C LEU A 3 13.73 15.83 -5.35
N LEU A 4 13.11 16.73 -4.60
CA LEU A 4 11.68 16.61 -4.24
C LEU A 4 10.78 16.59 -5.48
N ASP A 5 11.13 17.36 -6.50
CA ASP A 5 10.36 17.45 -7.75
C ASP A 5 10.44 16.17 -8.61
N HIS A 6 11.33 15.24 -8.28
CA HIS A 6 11.45 13.93 -8.95
C HIS A 6 10.68 12.82 -8.22
N ILE A 7 10.18 13.07 -7.02
CA ILE A 7 9.38 12.10 -6.27
C ILE A 7 7.97 12.08 -6.85
N SER A 8 7.41 10.88 -7.04
CA SER A 8 6.02 10.73 -7.48
C SER A 8 5.07 11.52 -6.59
N SER A 9 4.10 12.20 -7.20
CA SER A 9 3.04 12.92 -6.49
C SER A 9 2.03 11.99 -5.82
N CYS A 10 2.11 10.68 -6.09
CA CYS A 10 1.28 9.68 -5.43
C CYS A 10 1.51 9.68 -3.91
N LYS A 11 0.41 9.70 -3.16
CA LYS A 11 0.41 9.25 -1.76
C LYS A 11 0.89 7.80 -1.68
N SER A 12 1.40 7.39 -0.52
CA SER A 12 1.73 5.98 -0.31
C SER A 12 0.45 5.13 -0.14
N PRO A 13 0.52 3.79 -0.31
CA PRO A 13 -0.68 2.96 -0.33
C PRO A 13 -1.61 3.12 0.87
N HIS A 14 -1.09 3.18 2.09
CA HIS A 14 -1.95 3.32 3.28
C HIS A 14 -2.59 4.70 3.42
N GLU A 15 -1.95 5.76 2.94
CA GLU A 15 -2.54 7.10 2.92
C GLU A 15 -3.58 7.20 1.81
N MET A 16 -3.34 6.58 0.65
CA MET A 16 -4.35 6.43 -0.40
C MET A 16 -5.58 5.69 0.13
N GLU A 17 -5.37 4.56 0.82
CA GLU A 17 -6.46 3.76 1.40
C GLU A 17 -7.22 4.54 2.48
N GLY A 18 -6.53 5.23 3.38
CA GLY A 18 -7.16 6.10 4.39
C GLY A 18 -8.06 7.17 3.77
N ALA A 19 -7.56 7.85 2.73
CA ALA A 19 -8.33 8.85 1.99
C ALA A 19 -9.56 8.22 1.30
N VAL A 20 -9.40 7.06 0.66
CA VAL A 20 -10.50 6.33 -0.02
C VAL A 20 -11.56 5.84 0.97
N LEU A 21 -11.14 5.36 2.14
CA LEU A 21 -12.03 4.91 3.22
C LEU A 21 -12.93 6.05 3.71
N LYS A 22 -12.34 7.21 4.00
CA LYS A 22 -13.08 8.38 4.54
C LYS A 22 -13.85 9.17 3.50
N THR A 23 -13.69 8.87 2.21
CA THR A 23 -14.41 9.56 1.13
C THR A 23 -15.36 8.60 0.39
N TYR A 24 -14.82 7.77 -0.49
CA TYR A 24 -15.58 6.86 -1.32
C TYR A 24 -16.36 5.83 -0.50
N TYR A 25 -15.68 5.13 0.42
CA TYR A 25 -16.30 4.06 1.20
C TYR A 25 -17.34 4.63 2.17
N ALA A 26 -16.99 5.69 2.92
CA ALA A 26 -17.91 6.38 3.82
C ALA A 26 -19.20 6.78 3.09
N LYS A 27 -19.08 7.41 1.90
CA LYS A 27 -20.23 7.77 1.08
C LYS A 27 -21.04 6.55 0.63
N LYS A 28 -20.38 5.49 0.17
CA LYS A 28 -21.02 4.27 -0.33
C LYS A 28 -21.78 3.52 0.77
N MET A 29 -21.26 3.52 1.99
CA MET A 29 -21.84 2.83 3.14
C MET A 29 -22.79 3.71 3.96
N GLY A 30 -22.93 5.00 3.61
CA GLY A 30 -23.75 5.94 4.37
C GLY A 30 -23.19 6.26 5.77
N ILE A 31 -21.87 6.12 5.95
CA ILE A 31 -21.17 6.39 7.20
C ILE A 31 -20.68 7.84 7.17
N ASN A 32 -20.86 8.55 8.27
CA ASN A 32 -20.26 9.87 8.43
C ASN A 32 -18.74 9.70 8.66
N PRO A 33 -17.86 10.30 7.83
CA PRO A 33 -16.42 10.12 7.93
C PRO A 33 -15.85 10.44 9.32
N LYS A 34 -16.47 11.38 10.06
CA LYS A 34 -16.05 11.75 11.42
C LYS A 34 -16.20 10.64 12.45
N ASP A 35 -17.06 9.66 12.17
CA ASP A 35 -17.31 8.51 13.03
C ASP A 35 -16.40 7.32 12.65
N MET A 36 -15.55 7.47 11.62
CA MET A 36 -14.58 6.45 11.21
C MET A 36 -13.23 6.66 11.89
N PHE A 37 -12.65 5.55 12.35
CA PHE A 37 -11.28 5.49 12.86
C PHE A 37 -10.48 4.47 12.06
N VAL A 38 -9.56 4.94 11.23
CA VAL A 38 -8.73 4.15 10.32
C VAL A 38 -7.41 3.82 11.01
N THR A 39 -7.22 2.53 11.33
CA THR A 39 -5.96 2.02 11.89
C THR A 39 -5.21 1.22 10.85
N SER A 40 -3.99 1.62 10.54
CA SER A 40 -3.12 0.95 9.60
C SER A 40 -2.13 0.01 10.31
N ILE A 41 -1.95 -1.21 9.79
CA ILE A 41 -0.97 -2.18 10.30
C ILE A 41 0.24 -2.20 9.37
N MET A 42 1.43 -1.88 9.89
CA MET A 42 2.61 -1.66 9.07
C MET A 42 3.85 -2.41 9.59
N PRO A 43 4.70 -2.95 8.70
CA PRO A 43 6.01 -3.45 9.10
C PRO A 43 7.06 -2.33 9.31
N CYS A 44 6.64 -1.06 9.32
CA CYS A 44 7.51 0.11 9.36
C CYS A 44 7.11 1.09 10.46
N THR A 45 8.08 1.61 11.21
CA THR A 45 7.84 2.63 12.24
C THR A 45 7.65 4.04 11.66
N VAL A 46 8.29 4.35 10.52
CA VAL A 46 8.19 5.67 9.85
C VAL A 46 6.77 5.96 9.40
N LYS A 47 5.96 4.93 9.13
CA LYS A 47 4.54 5.08 8.79
C LYS A 47 3.73 5.78 9.89
N LYS A 48 4.14 5.67 11.17
CA LYS A 48 3.56 6.46 12.25
C LYS A 48 3.80 7.96 12.05
N PHE A 49 5.00 8.37 11.60
CA PHE A 49 5.29 9.76 11.30
C PHE A 49 4.51 10.23 10.06
N GLU A 50 4.46 9.41 9.01
CA GLU A 50 3.74 9.74 7.77
C GLU A 50 2.26 10.07 8.04
N ALA A 51 1.55 9.24 8.81
CA ALA A 51 0.15 9.45 9.16
C ALA A 51 -0.13 10.71 10.01
N HIS A 52 0.90 11.39 10.52
CA HIS A 52 0.76 12.64 11.27
C HIS A 52 1.19 13.86 10.46
N ARG A 53 1.56 13.70 9.18
CA ARG A 53 1.95 14.81 8.32
C ARG A 53 0.72 15.69 8.03
N PRO A 54 0.77 17.02 8.28
CA PRO A 54 -0.39 17.89 8.12
C PRO A 54 -1.02 17.91 6.72
N GLU A 55 -0.22 17.64 5.68
CA GLU A 55 -0.66 17.58 4.29
C GLU A 55 -1.38 16.26 3.92
N LEU A 56 -1.36 15.25 4.79
CA LEU A 56 -2.06 13.97 4.63
C LEU A 56 -3.38 13.97 5.42
N ALA A 57 -4.09 15.08 5.30
CA ALA A 57 -5.38 15.31 5.93
C ALA A 57 -6.30 16.10 5.00
N GLU A 58 -7.60 15.80 5.06
CA GLU A 58 -8.65 16.49 4.31
C GLU A 58 -9.73 16.96 5.28
N ASN A 59 -10.24 18.18 5.13
CA ASN A 59 -11.23 18.75 6.06
C ASN A 59 -10.86 18.64 7.56
N ARG A 60 -9.56 18.78 7.88
CA ARG A 60 -9.00 18.62 9.25
C ARG A 60 -9.12 17.21 9.84
N GLN A 61 -9.34 16.20 9.00
CA GLN A 61 -9.32 14.81 9.39
C GLN A 61 -8.13 14.13 8.71
N GLN A 62 -7.27 13.47 9.50
CA GLN A 62 -6.15 12.68 8.95
C GLN A 62 -6.69 11.59 8.04
N ASP A 63 -5.95 11.22 6.98
CA ASP A 63 -6.33 10.07 6.15
C ASP A 63 -6.29 8.77 6.99
N VAL A 64 -5.24 8.59 7.79
CA VAL A 64 -5.03 7.48 8.73
C VAL A 64 -4.96 8.00 10.17
N ASP A 65 -5.78 7.47 11.08
CA ASP A 65 -5.85 7.96 12.47
C ASP A 65 -4.80 7.33 13.39
N ALA A 66 -4.42 6.08 13.12
CA ALA A 66 -3.40 5.38 13.89
C ALA A 66 -2.60 4.40 13.04
N VAL A 67 -1.35 4.17 13.43
CA VAL A 67 -0.50 3.15 12.84
C VAL A 67 0.05 2.23 13.92
N LEU A 68 -0.23 0.94 13.81
CA LEU A 68 0.38 -0.11 14.61
C LEU A 68 1.44 -0.82 13.80
N THR A 69 2.57 -1.13 14.44
CA THR A 69 3.54 -2.03 13.87
C THR A 69 3.05 -3.47 13.96
N THR A 70 3.58 -4.36 13.11
CA THR A 70 3.31 -5.82 13.22
C THR A 70 3.58 -6.35 14.63
N ARG A 71 4.62 -5.83 15.32
CA ARG A 71 4.92 -6.23 16.71
C ARG A 71 3.86 -5.77 17.71
N GLU A 72 3.30 -4.57 17.52
CA GLU A 72 2.21 -4.06 18.37
C GLU A 72 0.92 -4.87 18.16
N LEU A 73 0.63 -5.30 16.93
CA LEU A 73 -0.49 -6.20 16.65
C LEU A 73 -0.32 -7.56 17.34
N VAL A 74 0.86 -8.19 17.22
CA VAL A 74 1.15 -9.46 17.91
C VAL A 74 1.02 -9.33 19.43
N ARG A 75 1.48 -8.20 20.00
CA ARG A 75 1.30 -7.93 21.43
C ARG A 75 -0.17 -7.83 21.81
N LEU A 76 -0.99 -7.22 20.96
CA LEU A 76 -2.45 -7.13 21.17
C LEU A 76 -3.09 -8.53 21.18
N PHE A 77 -2.73 -9.41 20.25
CA PHE A 77 -3.21 -10.79 20.23
C PHE A 77 -2.86 -11.53 21.52
N ASN A 78 -1.59 -11.46 21.94
CA ASN A 78 -1.13 -12.08 23.18
C ASN A 78 -1.88 -11.53 24.41
N MET A 79 -2.11 -10.22 24.48
CA MET A 79 -2.86 -9.59 25.58
C MET A 79 -4.33 -10.02 25.61
N ARG A 80 -4.90 -10.39 24.47
CA ARG A 80 -6.30 -10.82 24.34
C ARG A 80 -6.47 -12.34 24.41
N GLY A 81 -5.38 -13.09 24.53
CA GLY A 81 -5.41 -14.56 24.50
C GLY A 81 -5.80 -15.12 23.14
N ILE A 82 -5.54 -14.37 22.05
CA ILE A 82 -5.79 -14.82 20.69
C ILE A 82 -4.56 -15.59 20.21
N ASP A 83 -4.75 -16.87 19.89
CA ASP A 83 -3.75 -17.65 19.17
C ASP A 83 -3.92 -17.44 17.66
N PHE A 84 -2.99 -16.71 17.05
CA PHE A 84 -3.05 -16.42 15.62
C PHE A 84 -2.94 -17.69 14.76
N ALA A 85 -2.26 -18.73 15.24
CA ALA A 85 -2.09 -19.97 14.49
C ALA A 85 -3.37 -20.82 14.40
N ASP A 86 -4.34 -20.56 15.27
CA ASP A 86 -5.62 -21.27 15.34
C ASP A 86 -6.78 -20.46 14.73
N LEU A 87 -6.51 -19.26 14.19
CA LEU A 87 -7.54 -18.47 13.53
C LEU A 87 -7.90 -19.09 12.16
N PRO A 88 -9.19 -19.25 11.85
CA PRO A 88 -9.61 -19.69 10.53
C PRO A 88 -9.35 -18.58 9.50
N ASP A 89 -9.07 -19.00 8.26
CA ASP A 89 -9.01 -18.07 7.14
C ASP A 89 -10.35 -17.35 6.95
N SER A 90 -10.30 -16.06 6.67
CA SER A 90 -11.46 -15.23 6.32
C SER A 90 -11.19 -14.41 5.06
N GLN A 91 -12.25 -14.03 4.37
CA GLN A 91 -12.15 -13.11 3.24
C GLN A 91 -11.99 -11.67 3.70
N PHE A 92 -11.32 -10.85 2.89
CA PHE A 92 -11.29 -9.40 3.10
C PHE A 92 -12.66 -8.77 2.79
N ASP A 93 -12.90 -7.58 3.34
CA ASP A 93 -14.16 -6.87 3.21
C ASP A 93 -14.41 -6.34 1.78
N ASN A 94 -15.65 -6.42 1.29
CA ASN A 94 -16.06 -5.77 0.04
C ASN A 94 -16.52 -4.32 0.33
N PRO A 95 -16.14 -3.30 -0.47
CA PRO A 95 -15.51 -3.37 -1.79
C PRO A 95 -14.00 -3.13 -1.83
N LEU A 96 -13.33 -2.90 -0.70
CA LEU A 96 -11.94 -2.44 -0.70
C LEU A 96 -10.90 -3.52 -0.33
N GLY A 97 -11.33 -4.75 -0.12
CA GLY A 97 -10.47 -5.88 0.26
C GLY A 97 -9.87 -6.66 -0.90
N GLU A 98 -10.24 -6.36 -2.14
CA GLU A 98 -9.65 -7.00 -3.31
C GLU A 98 -8.19 -6.56 -3.52
N SER A 99 -7.31 -7.51 -3.82
CA SER A 99 -5.88 -7.28 -4.04
C SER A 99 -5.39 -8.05 -5.26
N THR A 100 -4.31 -7.57 -5.88
CA THR A 100 -3.69 -8.21 -7.06
C THR A 100 -2.31 -8.77 -6.70
N GLY A 101 -1.76 -9.65 -7.56
CA GLY A 101 -0.40 -10.14 -7.39
C GLY A 101 0.66 -9.01 -7.39
N ALA A 102 0.39 -7.89 -8.08
CA ALA A 102 1.26 -6.72 -8.05
C ALA A 102 1.22 -5.98 -6.71
N ALA A 103 0.03 -5.90 -6.08
CA ALA A 103 -0.11 -5.34 -4.73
C ALA A 103 0.57 -6.22 -3.68
N ALA A 104 0.53 -7.55 -3.84
CA ALA A 104 1.15 -8.49 -2.89
C ALA A 104 2.69 -8.34 -2.79
N ILE A 105 3.36 -7.96 -3.88
CA ILE A 105 4.83 -7.86 -3.90
C ILE A 105 5.36 -6.50 -3.42
N PHE A 106 4.51 -5.51 -3.14
CA PHE A 106 4.92 -4.16 -2.71
C PHE A 106 5.84 -4.15 -1.49
N GLY A 107 5.71 -5.14 -0.60
CA GLY A 107 6.53 -5.27 0.61
C GLY A 107 7.97 -5.74 0.38
N THR A 108 8.35 -6.06 -0.86
CA THR A 108 9.68 -6.59 -1.20
C THR A 108 10.53 -5.57 -1.96
N SER A 109 11.86 -5.64 -1.80
CA SER A 109 12.77 -4.81 -2.57
C SER A 109 12.66 -5.13 -4.07
N GLY A 110 12.26 -4.15 -4.88
CA GLY A 110 11.98 -4.30 -6.30
C GLY A 110 10.49 -4.51 -6.65
N GLY A 111 9.66 -4.92 -5.69
CA GLY A 111 8.25 -5.22 -5.96
C GLY A 111 7.42 -4.01 -6.40
N VAL A 112 7.71 -2.81 -5.89
CA VAL A 112 7.06 -1.56 -6.33
C VAL A 112 7.38 -1.27 -7.81
N MET A 113 8.64 -1.46 -8.22
CA MET A 113 9.06 -1.26 -9.61
C MET A 113 8.40 -2.28 -10.54
N GLU A 114 8.39 -3.55 -10.15
CA GLU A 114 7.73 -4.63 -10.90
C GLU A 114 6.23 -4.35 -11.09
N ALA A 115 5.53 -3.92 -10.04
CA ALA A 115 4.12 -3.51 -10.12
C ALA A 115 3.90 -2.31 -11.05
N ALA A 116 4.77 -1.31 -10.99
CA ALA A 116 4.70 -0.12 -11.84
C ALA A 116 4.95 -0.47 -13.31
N LEU A 117 5.96 -1.29 -13.62
CA LEU A 117 6.29 -1.74 -14.97
C LEU A 117 5.13 -2.50 -15.62
N ARG A 118 4.51 -3.43 -14.90
CA ARG A 118 3.35 -4.20 -15.41
C ARG A 118 2.22 -3.26 -15.85
N THR A 119 1.91 -2.26 -15.03
CA THR A 119 0.85 -1.28 -15.34
C THR A 119 1.26 -0.34 -16.47
N ALA A 120 2.47 0.22 -16.41
CA ALA A 120 2.98 1.16 -17.40
C ALA A 120 3.06 0.53 -18.80
N TYR A 121 3.53 -0.72 -18.90
CA TYR A 121 3.60 -1.44 -20.16
C TYR A 121 2.23 -1.61 -20.80
N PHE A 122 1.23 -2.03 -20.02
CA PHE A 122 -0.14 -2.15 -20.52
C PHE A 122 -0.70 -0.80 -20.97
N MET A 123 -0.49 0.26 -20.19
CA MET A 123 -0.96 1.60 -20.53
C MET A 123 -0.30 2.17 -21.81
N LEU A 124 0.97 1.82 -22.06
CA LEU A 124 1.72 2.34 -23.22
C LEU A 124 1.52 1.50 -24.48
N THR A 125 1.37 0.18 -24.35
CA THR A 125 1.34 -0.73 -25.49
C THR A 125 -0.06 -1.26 -25.82
N GLY A 126 -1.00 -1.18 -24.87
CA GLY A 126 -2.32 -1.82 -24.94
C GLY A 126 -2.29 -3.33 -24.75
N ASN A 127 -1.11 -3.94 -24.52
CA ASN A 127 -0.93 -5.37 -24.36
C ASN A 127 -0.42 -5.71 -22.96
N GLU A 128 -0.76 -6.90 -22.48
CA GLU A 128 -0.19 -7.40 -21.22
C GLU A 128 1.26 -7.87 -21.43
N LEU A 129 2.05 -7.73 -20.38
CA LEU A 129 3.43 -8.20 -20.34
C LEU A 129 3.42 -9.72 -20.19
N GLU A 130 4.00 -10.45 -21.15
CA GLU A 130 4.03 -11.92 -21.12
C GLU A 130 4.81 -12.44 -19.90
N LYS A 131 5.93 -11.79 -19.57
CA LYS A 131 6.75 -12.13 -18.40
C LYS A 131 6.47 -11.14 -17.26
N LEU A 132 5.68 -11.58 -16.29
CA LEU A 132 5.33 -10.76 -15.13
C LEU A 132 6.47 -10.67 -14.10
N GLU A 133 7.43 -11.59 -14.13
CA GLU A 133 8.51 -11.69 -13.15
C GLU A 133 9.84 -11.14 -13.68
N PHE A 134 10.41 -10.17 -12.97
CA PHE A 134 11.70 -9.58 -13.30
C PHE A 134 12.75 -9.96 -12.25
N GLU A 135 13.49 -11.03 -12.53
CA GLU A 135 14.52 -11.53 -11.61
C GLU A 135 15.61 -10.49 -11.33
N ASP A 136 15.96 -9.66 -12.33
CA ASP A 136 17.03 -8.65 -12.25
C ASP A 136 16.80 -7.56 -11.19
N ILE A 137 15.53 -7.32 -10.81
CA ILE A 137 15.17 -6.33 -9.78
C ILE A 137 14.72 -6.97 -8.46
N ARG A 138 14.70 -8.30 -8.38
CA ARG A 138 14.47 -9.05 -7.14
C ARG A 138 15.81 -9.26 -6.40
N GLY A 139 15.75 -9.76 -5.17
CA GLY A 139 16.95 -10.04 -4.37
C GLY A 139 17.43 -8.88 -3.49
N LEU A 140 18.58 -9.11 -2.83
CA LEU A 140 19.10 -8.30 -1.71
C LEU A 140 20.28 -7.39 -2.11
N ASP A 141 20.62 -7.33 -3.39
CA ASP A 141 21.66 -6.44 -3.88
C ASP A 141 21.27 -4.98 -3.61
N GLY A 142 22.27 -4.17 -3.23
CA GLY A 142 22.05 -2.78 -2.80
C GLY A 142 21.57 -1.86 -3.93
N VAL A 143 21.97 -2.13 -5.17
CA VAL A 143 21.52 -1.45 -6.39
C VAL A 143 21.21 -2.51 -7.42
N LYS A 144 20.08 -2.34 -8.11
CA LYS A 144 19.55 -3.28 -9.10
C LYS A 144 19.06 -2.51 -10.31
N GLU A 145 19.30 -3.04 -11.50
CA GLU A 145 19.03 -2.38 -12.77
C GLU A 145 18.38 -3.37 -13.74
N LEU A 146 17.46 -2.88 -14.56
CA LEU A 146 16.79 -3.64 -15.62
C LEU A 146 16.61 -2.70 -16.81
N SER A 147 16.80 -3.22 -18.02
CA SER A 147 16.43 -2.55 -19.26
C SER A 147 15.33 -3.37 -19.95
N LEU A 148 14.24 -2.71 -20.31
CA LEU A 148 13.09 -3.30 -20.95
C LEU A 148 12.75 -2.48 -22.19
N ASP A 149 12.59 -3.13 -23.34
CA ASP A 149 12.04 -2.49 -24.52
C ASP A 149 10.52 -2.36 -24.38
N ILE A 150 10.00 -1.14 -24.50
CA ILE A 150 8.56 -0.87 -24.49
C ILE A 150 8.17 -0.36 -25.88
N ASN A 151 7.95 -1.30 -26.80
CA ASN A 151 7.53 -1.00 -28.17
C ASN A 151 8.53 -0.07 -28.91
N GLY A 152 9.83 -0.36 -28.78
CA GLY A 152 10.91 0.44 -29.37
C GLY A 152 11.36 1.65 -28.53
N MET A 153 10.97 1.71 -27.25
CA MET A 153 11.41 2.71 -26.25
C MET A 153 12.26 2.07 -25.17
#